data_AF-A0A1D9QAM1-F1
#
_entry.id   AF-A0A1D9QAM1-F1
#
_cell.length_a   1.000
_cell.length_b   1.000
_cell.length_c   1.000
_cell.angle_alpha   90.00
_cell.angle_beta   90.00
_cell.angle_gamma   90.00
#
_symmetry.space_group_name_H-M   'P 1'
#
loop_
_entity.id
_entity.type
_entity.pdbx_description
1 polymer ?
#
loop_
_entity_poly.entity_id
_entity_poly.type
_entity_poly.pdbx_seq_one_letter_code
_entity_poly.pdbx_strand_id
1 'polypeptide(L)'
;MAILFDRISEYGPLADKLDFLIHPRIVRCWENPNIYAQHIRQMMALVNRVNRSFIVLTNVNVRLEIDYANFQQMELAACFIALKVYWKLSYYVDGISYLNEIEAHSHLMRRLCGVNDRDFKV
;
A
#
# COMPACT_ATOMS: atom_id res chain seq x y z
N MET A 1 6.10 -0.60 14.65
CA MET A 1 5.11 -0.01 13.73
C MET A 1 4.21 1.02 14.43
N ALA A 2 3.56 0.73 15.57
CA ALA A 2 2.62 1.65 16.22
C ALA A 2 3.18 3.07 16.51
N ILE A 3 4.41 3.17 17.04
CA ILE A 3 5.01 4.45 17.45
C ILE A 3 5.24 5.41 16.27
N LEU A 4 5.58 4.88 15.08
CA LEU A 4 5.86 5.73 13.91
C LEU A 4 4.56 6.29 13.32
N PHE A 5 3.49 5.49 13.35
CA PHE A 5 2.18 5.89 12.82
C PHE A 5 1.52 6.99 13.64
N ASP A 6 1.72 7.00 14.96
CA ASP A 6 1.13 8.03 15.81
C ASP A 6 1.81 9.40 15.66
N ARG A 7 3.07 9.42 15.22
CA ARG A 7 3.83 10.65 14.97
C ARG A 7 3.70 11.20 13.55
N ILE A 8 3.02 10.51 12.64
CA ILE A 8 2.86 10.95 11.24
C ILE A 8 2.30 12.38 11.16
N SER A 9 1.35 12.72 12.02
CA SER A 9 0.75 14.06 12.04
C SER A 9 1.73 15.17 12.45
N GLU A 10 2.77 14.84 13.23
CA GLU A 10 3.79 15.81 13.66
C GLU A 10 4.70 16.21 12.50
N TYR A 11 4.97 15.28 11.57
CA TYR A 11 5.80 15.51 10.39
C TYR A 11 4.99 16.01 9.17
N GLY A 12 3.66 15.92 9.25
CA GLY A 12 2.69 16.34 8.25
C GLY A 12 3.01 17.67 7.54
N PRO A 13 3.24 18.75 8.30
CA PRO A 13 3.51 20.09 7.74
C PRO A 13 4.91 20.29 7.18
N LEU A 14 5.87 19.39 7.49
CA LEU A 14 7.29 19.58 7.20
C LEU A 14 7.80 18.64 6.10
N ALA A 15 7.10 17.55 5.82
CA ALA A 15 7.52 16.55 4.85
C ALA A 15 6.92 16.84 3.46
N ASP A 16 7.80 17.03 2.48
CA ASP A 16 7.45 17.19 1.06
C ASP A 16 7.33 15.83 0.33
N LYS A 17 8.07 14.83 0.82
CA LYS A 17 8.16 13.50 0.21
C LYS A 17 8.04 12.41 1.27
N LEU A 18 7.36 11.31 0.92
CA LEU A 18 7.26 10.14 1.77
C LEU A 18 7.53 8.85 0.99
N ASP A 19 8.38 7.99 1.53
CA ASP A 19 8.74 6.70 0.94
C ASP A 19 8.31 5.56 1.87
N PHE A 20 7.38 4.73 1.42
CA PHE A 20 6.96 3.50 2.11
C PHE A 20 7.69 2.29 1.53
N LEU A 21 8.25 1.45 2.39
CA LEU A 21 8.77 0.13 2.05
C LEU A 21 8.01 -0.91 2.87
N ILE A 22 7.29 -1.80 2.19
CA ILE A 22 6.38 -2.74 2.81
C ILE A 22 6.66 -4.14 2.26
N HIS A 23 6.94 -5.05 3.19
CA HIS A 23 7.14 -6.47 2.92
C HIS A 23 5.94 -7.23 3.51
N PRO A 24 4.82 -7.36 2.76
CA PRO A 24 3.63 -8.01 3.27
C PRO A 24 3.90 -9.51 3.45
N ARG A 25 3.77 -9.98 4.68
CA ARG A 25 3.92 -11.40 5.02
C ARG A 25 2.89 -12.24 4.24
N ILE A 26 3.35 -13.33 3.63
CA ILE A 26 2.48 -14.37 3.09
C ILE A 26 1.85 -15.14 4.25
N VAL A 27 0.53 -15.05 4.39
CA VAL A 27 -0.24 -15.82 5.37
C VAL A 27 -0.34 -17.25 4.88
N ARG A 28 0.06 -18.20 5.73
CA ARG A 28 0.04 -19.63 5.39
C ARG A 28 -1.38 -20.19 5.58
N CYS A 29 -1.72 -21.28 4.88
CA CYS A 29 -3.08 -21.83 4.85
C CYS A 29 -3.63 -22.26 6.22
N TRP A 30 -2.76 -22.53 7.20
CA TRP A 30 -3.14 -22.88 8.58
C TRP A 30 -3.29 -21.67 9.50
N GLU A 31 -2.95 -20.47 9.05
CA GLU A 31 -3.10 -19.26 9.85
C GLU A 31 -4.51 -18.69 9.73
N ASN A 32 -4.96 -17.99 10.77
CA ASN A 32 -6.31 -17.45 10.80
C ASN A 32 -6.51 -16.41 9.68
N PRO A 33 -7.49 -16.57 8.79
CA PRO A 33 -7.74 -15.64 7.68
C PRO A 33 -8.08 -14.22 8.15
N ASN A 34 -8.57 -14.04 9.38
CA ASN A 34 -8.86 -12.72 9.96
C ASN A 34 -7.61 -11.86 10.15
N ILE A 35 -6.41 -12.46 10.22
CA ILE A 35 -5.14 -11.72 10.26
C ILE A 35 -5.03 -10.81 9.04
N TYR A 36 -5.50 -11.29 7.87
CA TYR A 36 -5.39 -10.53 6.64
C TYR A 36 -6.36 -9.35 6.60
N ALA A 37 -7.62 -9.59 6.99
CA ALA A 37 -8.60 -8.53 7.13
C ALA A 37 -8.13 -7.43 8.11
N GLN A 38 -7.44 -7.83 9.18
CA GLN A 38 -6.83 -6.88 10.11
C GLN A 38 -5.71 -6.07 9.46
N HIS A 39 -4.81 -6.70 8.69
CA HIS A 39 -3.74 -5.99 7.98
C HIS A 39 -4.29 -4.99 6.96
N ILE A 40 -5.32 -5.38 6.20
CA ILE A 40 -6.02 -4.47 5.27
C ILE A 40 -6.57 -3.25 6.02
N ARG A 41 -7.27 -3.46 7.14
CA ARG A 41 -7.80 -2.35 7.96
C ARG A 41 -6.70 -1.43 8.48
N GLN A 42 -5.58 -1.99 8.92
CA GLN A 42 -4.42 -1.21 9.37
C GLN A 42 -3.81 -0.39 8.23
N MET A 43 -3.72 -0.98 7.03
CA MET A 43 -3.17 -0.29 5.86
C MET A 43 -4.09 0.83 5.36
N MET A 44 -5.40 0.59 5.31
CA MET A 44 -6.37 1.65 5.04
C MET A 44 -6.31 2.79 6.07
N ALA A 45 -6.17 2.46 7.35
CA ALA A 45 -6.02 3.46 8.40
C ALA A 45 -4.76 4.31 8.21
N LEU A 46 -3.65 3.70 7.77
CA LEU A 46 -2.42 4.40 7.40
C LEU A 46 -2.65 5.35 6.23
N VAL A 47 -3.20 4.87 5.12
CA VAL A 47 -3.47 5.68 3.92
C VAL A 47 -4.38 6.87 4.26
N ASN A 48 -5.43 6.63 5.04
CA ASN A 48 -6.31 7.68 5.52
C ASN A 48 -5.60 8.70 6.42
N ARG A 49 -4.67 8.26 7.27
CA ARG A 49 -3.87 9.16 8.11
C ARG A 49 -2.93 10.00 7.25
N VAL A 50 -2.24 9.40 6.27
CA VAL A 50 -1.39 10.14 5.30
C VAL A 50 -2.20 11.21 4.58
N ASN A 51 -3.36 10.84 4.04
CA ASN A 51 -4.26 11.76 3.33
C ASN A 51 -4.75 12.94 4.19
N ARG A 52 -4.81 12.79 5.52
CA ARG A 52 -5.26 13.84 6.45
C ARG A 52 -4.09 14.67 7.00
N SER A 53 -2.94 14.05 7.20
CA SER A 53 -1.82 14.64 7.93
C SER A 53 -0.89 15.46 7.03
N PHE A 54 -0.70 15.10 5.76
CA PHE A 54 0.26 15.78 4.88
C PHE A 54 -0.45 16.64 3.84
N ILE A 55 -0.64 17.93 4.16
CA ILE A 55 -1.28 18.92 3.27
C ILE A 55 -0.30 19.40 2.18
N VAL A 56 1.00 19.39 2.48
CA VAL A 56 2.08 19.90 1.60
C VAL A 56 2.75 18.79 0.79
N LEU A 57 2.31 17.54 0.91
CA LEU A 57 2.98 16.42 0.25
C LEU A 57 2.82 16.52 -1.27
N THR A 58 3.94 16.50 -1.98
CA THR A 58 3.94 16.49 -3.45
C THR A 58 3.98 15.09 -4.03
N ASN A 59 4.60 14.13 -3.33
CA ASN A 59 4.78 12.76 -3.83
C ASN A 59 4.91 11.70 -2.71
N VAL A 60 4.21 10.57 -2.89
CA VAL A 60 4.40 9.34 -2.11
C VAL A 60 4.97 8.24 -3.01
N ASN A 61 6.13 7.68 -2.68
CA ASN A 61 6.55 6.42 -3.30
C ASN A 61 6.21 5.26 -2.37
N VAL A 62 5.60 4.23 -2.92
CA VAL A 62 5.26 3.00 -2.23
C VAL A 62 5.98 1.86 -2.91
N ARG A 63 6.85 1.18 -2.17
CA ARG A 63 7.55 -0.03 -2.60
C ARG A 63 6.98 -1.21 -1.84
N LEU A 64 6.46 -2.18 -2.58
CA LEU A 64 5.86 -3.39 -2.06
C LEU A 64 6.61 -4.61 -2.56
N GLU A 65 6.71 -5.64 -1.76
CA GLU A 65 7.04 -6.97 -2.26
C GLU A 65 5.74 -7.72 -2.53
N ILE A 66 5.47 -8.08 -3.78
CA ILE A 66 4.18 -8.64 -4.17
C ILE A 66 4.41 -9.89 -5.02
N ASP A 67 3.80 -10.99 -4.59
CA ASP A 67 3.52 -12.16 -5.42
C ASP A 67 2.17 -11.97 -6.13
N TYR A 68 2.22 -11.91 -7.45
CA TYR A 68 1.06 -11.77 -8.35
C TYR A 68 0.02 -12.87 -8.22
N ALA A 69 0.43 -14.06 -7.80
CA ALA A 69 -0.47 -15.17 -7.57
C ALA A 69 -1.21 -15.03 -6.23
N ASN A 70 -0.67 -14.23 -5.31
CA ASN A 70 -1.20 -14.06 -3.97
C ASN A 70 -2.27 -12.96 -3.93
N PHE A 71 -3.55 -13.37 -3.99
CA PHE A 71 -4.68 -12.44 -3.98
C PHE A 71 -4.70 -11.54 -2.75
N GLN A 72 -4.33 -12.09 -1.58
CA GLN A 72 -4.21 -11.32 -0.36
C GLN A 72 -3.26 -10.15 -0.62
N GLN A 73 -1.98 -10.38 -0.92
CA GLN A 73 -1.00 -9.30 -1.14
C GLN A 73 -1.46 -8.22 -2.14
N MET A 74 -2.27 -8.60 -3.13
CA MET A 74 -2.90 -7.65 -4.06
C MET A 74 -3.93 -6.73 -3.38
N GLU A 75 -4.73 -7.20 -2.42
CA GLU A 75 -5.63 -6.36 -1.62
C GLU A 75 -4.87 -5.36 -0.74
N LEU A 76 -3.74 -5.75 -0.14
CA LEU A 76 -2.89 -4.82 0.60
C LEU A 76 -2.30 -3.74 -0.31
N ALA A 77 -1.85 -4.13 -1.51
CA ALA A 77 -1.35 -3.18 -2.51
C ALA A 77 -2.44 -2.22 -2.99
N ALA A 78 -3.67 -2.72 -3.18
CA ALA A 78 -4.82 -1.92 -3.61
C ALA A 78 -5.17 -0.80 -2.62
N CYS A 79 -4.88 -0.95 -1.33
CA CYS A 79 -5.10 0.09 -0.32
C CYS A 79 -4.42 1.43 -0.69
N PHE A 80 -3.26 1.38 -1.36
CA PHE A 80 -2.49 2.57 -1.74
C PHE A 80 -3.10 3.37 -2.89
N ILE A 81 -4.03 2.77 -3.65
CA ILE A 81 -4.78 3.49 -4.70
C ILE A 81 -5.59 4.64 -4.09
N ALA A 82 -6.02 4.51 -2.84
CA ALA A 82 -6.79 5.52 -2.14
C ALA A 82 -5.96 6.75 -1.66
N LEU A 83 -4.65 6.81 -1.95
CA LEU A 83 -3.85 8.00 -1.72
C LEU A 83 -4.32 9.16 -2.62
N LYS A 84 -4.53 10.34 -2.04
CA LYS A 84 -5.05 11.54 -2.73
C LYS A 84 -3.97 12.40 -3.39
N VAL A 85 -2.72 12.15 -3.04
CA VAL A 85 -1.53 12.84 -3.56
C VAL A 85 -0.93 12.02 -4.70
N TYR A 86 -0.05 12.62 -5.51
CA TYR A 86 0.64 11.85 -6.54
C TYR A 86 1.41 10.70 -5.87
N TRP A 87 1.23 9.48 -6.39
CA TRP A 87 1.88 8.30 -5.85
C TRP A 87 2.47 7.44 -6.95
N LYS A 88 3.57 6.76 -6.61
CA LYS A 88 4.17 5.70 -7.43
C LYS A 88 4.14 4.41 -6.64
N LEU A 89 3.59 3.37 -7.26
CA LEU A 89 3.60 2.03 -6.72
C LEU A 89 4.66 1.22 -7.47
N SER A 90 5.52 0.56 -6.74
CA SER A 90 6.56 -0.28 -7.33
C SER A 90 6.65 -1.60 -6.59
N TYR A 91 7.01 -2.66 -7.30
CA TYR A 91 7.06 -4.00 -6.75
C TYR A 91 8.40 -4.70 -7.00
N TYR A 92 8.71 -5.66 -6.11
CA TYR A 92 9.69 -6.71 -6.34
C TYR A 92 9.00 -8.07 -6.40
N VAL A 93 9.57 -8.97 -7.21
CA VAL A 93 9.22 -10.38 -7.24
C VAL A 93 10.35 -11.13 -6.55
N ASP A 94 10.03 -12.07 -5.67
CA ASP A 94 11.03 -12.88 -4.99
C ASP A 94 11.95 -13.60 -6.01
N GLY A 95 13.26 -13.55 -5.78
CA GLY A 95 14.28 -14.02 -6.72
C GLY A 95 14.66 -13.04 -7.84
N ILE A 96 14.03 -11.87 -7.94
CA ILE A 96 14.33 -10.82 -8.93
C ILE A 96 14.80 -9.53 -8.22
N SER A 97 16.00 -9.06 -8.54
CA SER A 97 16.64 -7.92 -7.86
C SER A 97 16.25 -6.53 -8.38
N TYR A 98 15.42 -6.42 -9.43
CA TYR A 98 15.02 -5.14 -10.00
C TYR A 98 13.63 -4.70 -9.54
N LEU A 99 13.54 -3.43 -9.14
CA LEU A 99 12.28 -2.76 -8.80
C LEU A 99 11.50 -2.48 -10.07
N ASN A 100 10.25 -2.93 -10.12
CA ASN A 100 9.38 -2.68 -11.25
C ASN A 100 8.35 -1.62 -10.86
N GLU A 101 8.27 -0.54 -11.62
CA GLU A 101 7.20 0.44 -11.45
C GLU A 101 5.88 -0.14 -12.02
N ILE A 102 4.79 0.05 -11.29
CA ILE A 102 3.46 -0.35 -11.75
C ILE A 102 2.94 0.74 -12.67
N GLU A 103 3.07 0.51 -13.98
CA GLU A 103 2.55 1.45 -14.97
C GLU A 103 1.03 1.55 -14.90
N ALA A 104 0.49 2.75 -15.11
CA ALA A 104 -0.95 3.02 -15.06
C ALA A 104 -1.78 2.13 -16.01
N HIS A 105 -1.20 1.73 -17.14
CA HIS A 105 -1.87 0.90 -18.15
C HIS A 105 -1.54 -0.59 -18.03
N SER A 106 -0.73 -0.99 -17.04
CA SER A 106 -0.32 -2.39 -16.86
C SER A 106 -1.49 -3.29 -16.48
N HIS A 107 -1.39 -4.57 -16.82
CA HIS A 107 -2.35 -5.59 -16.39
C HIS A 107 -2.47 -5.64 -14.85
N LEU A 108 -1.37 -5.44 -14.16
CA LEU A 108 -1.32 -5.35 -12.71
C LEU A 108 -2.12 -4.18 -12.16
N MET A 109 -1.96 -2.97 -12.73
CA MET A 109 -2.75 -1.82 -12.31
C MET A 109 -4.25 -2.09 -12.50
N ARG A 110 -4.66 -2.67 -13.63
CA ARG A 110 -6.07 -3.06 -13.85
C ARG A 110 -6.57 -4.02 -12.78
N ARG A 111 -5.76 -5.00 -12.39
CA ARG A 111 -6.11 -5.95 -11.34
C ARG A 111 -6.21 -5.29 -9.97
N LEU A 112 -5.30 -4.39 -9.63
CA LEU A 112 -5.36 -3.62 -8.38
C LEU A 112 -6.60 -2.71 -8.33
N CYS A 113 -6.92 -2.04 -9.44
CA CYS A 113 -8.16 -1.25 -9.54
C CYS A 113 -9.40 -2.12 -9.37
N GLY A 114 -9.43 -3.32 -9.98
CA GLY A 114 -10.54 -4.26 -9.80
C GLY A 114 -10.72 -4.71 -8.36
N VAL A 115 -9.63 -4.97 -7.63
CA VAL A 115 -9.66 -5.29 -6.20
C VAL A 115 -10.13 -4.08 -5.39
N ASN A 116 -9.62 -2.88 -5.68
CA ASN A 116 -10.03 -1.65 -5.02
C ASN A 116 -11.55 -1.37 -5.21
N ASP A 117 -12.06 -1.53 -6.43
CA ASP A 117 -13.47 -1.29 -6.75
C ASP A 117 -14.40 -2.31 -6.09
N ARG A 118 -13.96 -3.56 -5.92
CA ARG A 118 -14.73 -4.62 -5.28
C ARG A 118 -14.79 -4.46 -3.76
N ASP A 119 -13.64 -4.21 -3.14
CA ASP A 119 -13.47 -4.41 -1.70
C ASP A 119 -13.41 -3.10 -0.91
N PHE A 120 -13.26 -1.94 -1.58
CA PHE A 120 -13.01 -0.65 -0.94
C PHE A 120 -13.93 0.50 -1.40
N LYS A 121 -14.54 0.43 -2.60
CA LYS A 121 -15.59 1.38 -3.01
C LYS A 121 -16.95 0.91 -2.50
N VAL A 122 -17.39 1.50 -1.39
CA VAL A 122 -18.78 1.50 -0.91
C VAL A 122 -19.27 2.93 -0.87
#